data_AF-A0A8S2T792-F1
#
_entry.id   AF-A0A8S2T792-F1
#
_cell.length_a   1.000
_cell.length_b   1.000
_cell.length_c   1.000
_cell.angle_alpha   90.00
_cell.angle_beta   90.00
_cell.angle_gamma   90.00
#
_symmetry.space_group_name_H-M   'P 1'
#
loop_
_entity.id
_entity.type
_entity.pdbx_description
1 polymer ?
#
loop_
_entity_poly.entity_id
_entity_poly.type
_entity_poly.pdbx_seq_one_letter_code
_entity_poly.pdbx_strand_id
1 'polypeptide(L)'
;CGYKNDATAEFTWSRHKGATSSSSTGATNDHTYGTGIGYYMYIETSLPRQPNDKARLITSQYEAVAGGSCLQFFYHMWGVDTGALNVYL
;
A
#
# COMPACT_ATOMS: atom_id res chain seq x y z
N CYS A 1 -11.76 7.69 -3.38
CA CYS A 1 -10.46 8.20 -3.88
C CYS A 1 -10.18 7.83 -5.34
N GLY A 2 -10.88 6.87 -5.97
CA GLY A 2 -10.71 6.58 -7.41
C GLY A 2 -9.51 5.71 -7.78
N TYR A 3 -8.69 5.33 -6.80
CA TYR A 3 -7.53 4.45 -7.02
C TYR A 3 -8.00 3.06 -7.44
N LYS A 4 -7.26 2.42 -8.33
CA LYS A 4 -7.58 1.10 -8.90
C LYS A 4 -6.39 0.18 -8.79
N ASN A 5 -6.66 -1.09 -8.53
CA ASN A 5 -5.65 -2.12 -8.69
C ASN A 5 -5.34 -2.33 -10.17
N ASP A 6 -4.07 -2.58 -10.48
CA ASP A 6 -3.71 -3.06 -11.80
C ASP A 6 -4.12 -4.52 -11.98
N ALA A 7 -4.94 -4.79 -12.99
CA ALA A 7 -5.44 -6.14 -13.30
C ALA A 7 -4.37 -7.10 -13.86
N THR A 8 -3.21 -6.58 -14.26
CA THR A 8 -2.08 -7.34 -14.82
C THR A 8 -1.00 -7.65 -13.79
N ALA A 9 -1.14 -7.16 -12.55
CA ALA A 9 -0.22 -7.45 -11.45
C ALA A 9 -0.47 -8.84 -10.84
N GLU A 10 0.55 -9.41 -10.20
CA GLU A 10 0.50 -10.75 -9.60
C GLU A 10 -0.48 -10.81 -8.42
N PHE A 11 -0.68 -9.68 -7.74
CA PHE A 11 -1.67 -9.54 -6.68
C PHE A 11 -2.10 -8.07 -6.50
N THR A 12 -3.04 -7.85 -5.58
CA THR A 12 -3.72 -6.56 -5.44
C THR A 12 -3.56 -5.97 -4.05
N TRP A 13 -3.64 -4.64 -3.98
CA TRP A 13 -3.78 -3.91 -2.74
C TRP A 13 -5.21 -4.06 -2.22
N SER A 14 -5.34 -4.26 -0.91
CA SER A 14 -6.61 -4.31 -0.21
C SER A 14 -6.77 -3.14 0.75
N ARG A 15 -8.02 -2.74 0.99
CA ARG A 15 -8.33 -1.78 2.05
C ARG A 15 -8.45 -2.56 3.35
N HIS A 16 -7.49 -2.37 4.25
CA HIS A 16 -7.37 -3.14 5.48
C HIS A 16 -7.66 -2.28 6.72
N LYS A 17 -7.96 -2.96 7.82
CA LYS A 17 -8.29 -2.37 9.12
C LYS A 17 -7.73 -3.25 10.23
N GLY A 18 -7.13 -2.61 11.23
CA GLY A 18 -6.51 -3.30 12.36
C GLY A 18 -5.16 -3.93 12.01
N ALA A 19 -4.77 -4.93 12.80
CA ALA A 19 -3.50 -5.62 12.68
C ALA A 19 -3.39 -6.44 11.38
N THR A 20 -2.15 -6.59 10.90
CA THR A 20 -1.82 -7.46 9.77
C THR A 20 -2.05 -8.94 10.11
N SER A 21 -2.25 -9.75 9.07
CA SER A 21 -2.54 -11.19 9.21
C SER A 21 -1.33 -12.03 9.61
N SER A 22 -0.14 -11.60 9.23
CA SER A 22 1.13 -12.27 9.51
C SER A 22 1.71 -11.88 10.87
N SER A 23 2.53 -12.76 11.44
CA SER A 23 3.25 -12.50 12.70
C SER A 23 4.49 -11.65 12.48
N SER A 24 4.90 -10.86 13.46
CA SER A 24 6.07 -9.97 13.38
C SER A 24 6.01 -9.00 12.19
N THR A 25 4.80 -8.60 11.83
CA THR A 25 4.51 -7.57 10.84
C THR A 25 3.61 -6.50 11.47
N GLY A 26 3.36 -5.44 10.72
CA GLY A 26 2.43 -4.39 11.13
C GLY A 26 1.86 -3.64 9.92
N ALA A 27 0.97 -2.69 10.11
CA ALA A 27 0.66 -1.99 11.36
C ALA A 27 -0.51 -2.59 12.16
N THR A 28 -0.59 -2.24 13.46
CA THR A 28 -1.74 -2.59 14.33
C THR A 28 -2.97 -1.72 14.06
N ASN A 29 -2.77 -0.46 13.69
CA ASN A 29 -3.82 0.54 13.41
C ASN A 29 -3.41 1.41 12.23
N ASP A 30 -4.38 2.12 11.63
CA ASP A 30 -4.09 3.10 10.59
C ASP A 30 -3.43 4.36 11.18
N HIS A 31 -2.70 5.10 10.34
CA HIS A 31 -2.05 6.33 10.77
C HIS A 31 -3.04 7.47 11.05
N THR A 32 -4.17 7.53 10.34
CA THR A 32 -5.11 8.67 10.41
C THR A 32 -5.70 8.84 11.80
N TYR A 33 -6.18 7.73 12.38
CA TYR A 33 -6.83 7.76 13.70
C TYR A 33 -5.98 7.12 14.79
N GLY A 34 -4.95 6.34 14.44
CA GLY A 34 -4.14 5.59 15.42
C GLY A 34 -4.94 4.54 16.19
N THR A 35 -6.16 4.21 15.74
CA THR A 35 -7.08 3.32 16.42
C THR A 35 -7.63 2.25 15.46
N GLY A 36 -8.22 1.20 16.02
CA GLY A 36 -8.75 0.09 15.25
C GLY A 36 -10.01 0.39 14.46
N ILE A 37 -10.39 1.66 14.25
CA ILE A 37 -11.56 2.07 13.44
C ILE A 37 -11.18 2.51 12.03
N GLY A 38 -9.96 3.01 11.86
CA GLY A 38 -9.48 3.56 10.59
C GLY A 38 -9.04 2.49 9.60
N TYR A 39 -8.62 2.94 8.43
CA TYR A 39 -8.29 2.06 7.31
C TYR A 39 -7.03 2.55 6.59
N TYR A 40 -6.25 1.61 6.10
CA TYR A 40 -5.08 1.87 5.27
C TYR A 40 -5.07 0.93 4.07
N MET A 41 -4.29 1.28 3.04
CA MET A 41 -4.04 0.37 1.92
C MET A 41 -2.92 -0.59 2.28
N TYR A 42 -3.15 -1.88 2.01
CA TYR A 42 -2.33 -2.97 2.50
C TYR A 42 -2.02 -4.00 1.42
N ILE A 43 -0.86 -4.61 1.53
CA ILE A 43 -0.47 -5.82 0.82
C ILE A 43 0.14 -6.81 1.82
N GLU A 44 -0.30 -8.06 1.79
CA GLU A 44 0.37 -9.14 2.52
C GLU A 44 1.57 -9.61 1.70
N THR A 45 2.76 -9.51 2.28
CA THR A 45 4.04 -9.86 1.62
C THR A 45 4.59 -11.21 2.08
N SER A 46 4.01 -11.79 3.13
CA SER A 46 4.38 -13.13 3.60
C SER A 46 3.91 -14.22 2.62
N LEU A 47 4.28 -15.47 2.91
CA LEU A 47 3.83 -16.65 2.15
C LEU A 47 2.32 -16.59 1.84
N PRO A 48 1.92 -16.88 0.59
CA PRO A 48 2.70 -17.54 -0.46
C PRO A 48 3.43 -16.58 -1.44
N ARG A 49 3.52 -15.28 -1.14
CA ARG A 49 4.22 -14.32 -2.03
C ARG A 49 5.66 -14.73 -2.28
N GLN A 50 6.14 -14.44 -3.49
CA GLN A 50 7.51 -14.74 -3.92
C GLN A 50 8.31 -13.45 -4.12
N PRO A 51 9.66 -13.50 -4.03
CA PRO A 51 10.49 -12.38 -4.40
C PRO A 51 10.16 -11.87 -5.81
N ASN A 52 9.93 -10.56 -5.92
CA ASN A 52 9.52 -9.85 -7.14
C ASN A 52 8.06 -9.97 -7.56
N ASP A 53 7.18 -10.64 -6.80
CA ASP A 53 5.73 -10.46 -6.96
C ASP A 53 5.38 -8.96 -6.79
N LYS A 54 4.54 -8.40 -7.67
CA LYS A 54 4.17 -6.99 -7.61
C LYS A 54 2.67 -6.83 -7.39
N ALA A 55 2.34 -5.80 -6.64
CA ALA A 55 1.01 -5.23 -6.58
C ALA A 55 1.12 -3.75 -6.94
N ARG A 56 0.25 -3.28 -7.83
CA ARG A 56 0.27 -1.89 -8.29
C ARG A 56 -1.08 -1.23 -8.03
N LEU A 57 -1.03 -0.10 -7.33
CA LEU A 57 -2.19 0.75 -7.06
C LEU A 57 -2.06 2.02 -7.89
N ILE A 58 -3.00 2.22 -8.80
CA ILE A 58 -2.96 3.26 -9.83
C ILE A 58 -3.94 4.36 -9.45
N THR A 59 -3.51 5.61 -9.51
CA THR A 59 -4.37 6.77 -9.26
C THR A 59 -5.25 7.07 -10.47
N SER A 60 -6.22 7.96 -10.33
CA SER A 60 -6.76 8.65 -11.51
C SER A 60 -5.65 9.45 -12.19
N GLN A 61 -5.81 9.72 -13.49
CA GLN A 61 -4.96 10.69 -14.17
C GLN A 61 -5.25 12.09 -13.63
N TYR A 62 -4.19 12.82 -13.31
CA TYR A 62 -4.26 14.22 -12.89
C TYR A 62 -3.62 15.09 -13.98
N GLU A 63 -4.24 16.22 -14.26
CA GLU A 63 -3.67 17.20 -15.19
C GLU A 63 -2.38 17.78 -14.61
N ALA A 64 -1.42 18.06 -15.48
CA ALA A 64 -0.17 18.68 -15.09
C ALA A 64 -0.42 20.09 -14.55
N VAL A 65 0.08 20.38 -13.36
CA VAL A 65 -0.04 21.70 -12.73
C VAL A 65 1.22 22.52 -13.03
N ALA A 66 1.04 23.77 -13.45
CA ALA A 66 2.15 24.70 -13.63
C ALA A 66 2.88 24.92 -12.28
N GLY A 67 4.19 24.67 -12.25
CA GLY A 67 4.98 24.67 -11.01
C GLY A 67 5.10 23.30 -10.32
N GLY A 68 4.48 22.25 -10.87
CA GLY A 68 4.60 20.88 -10.38
C GLY A 68 3.59 20.53 -9.28
N SER A 69 3.75 19.33 -8.72
CA SER A 69 2.91 18.82 -7.64
C SER A 69 3.75 18.00 -6.66
N CYS A 70 3.32 17.94 -5.40
CA CYS A 70 3.98 17.18 -4.36
C CYS A 70 3.11 15.98 -3.98
N LEU A 71 3.66 14.77 -4.09
CA LEU A 71 3.03 13.57 -3.55
C LEU A 71 3.57 13.32 -2.13
N GLN A 72 2.67 13.26 -1.15
CA GLN A 72 3.01 12.95 0.24
C GLN A 72 2.10 11.85 0.76
N PHE A 73 2.67 10.86 1.44
CA PHE A 73 1.92 9.78 2.05
C PHE A 73 2.70 9.19 3.23
N PHE A 74 1.97 8.59 4.16
CA PHE A 74 2.54 7.76 5.22
C PHE A 74 2.67 6.32 4.72
N TYR A 75 3.74 5.64 5.10
CA TYR A 75 3.96 4.23 4.79
C TYR A 75 4.46 3.49 6.03
N HIS A 76 4.20 2.18 6.09
CA HIS A 76 4.65 1.32 7.15
C HIS A 76 5.16 0.02 6.54
N MET A 77 6.45 -0.27 6.73
CA MET A 77 7.15 -1.41 6.13
C MET A 77 7.93 -2.11 7.23
N TRP A 78 7.29 -3.12 7.84
CA TRP A 78 7.88 -3.93 8.91
C TRP A 78 7.53 -5.40 8.71
N GLY A 79 8.56 -6.24 8.65
CA GLY A 79 8.47 -7.67 8.39
C GLY A 79 9.66 -8.13 7.54
N VAL A 80 10.12 -9.36 7.73
CA VAL A 80 11.32 -9.88 7.04
C VAL A 80 11.11 -10.09 5.53
N ASP A 81 9.88 -10.37 5.13
CA ASP A 81 9.50 -10.56 3.72
C ASP A 81 9.14 -9.24 3.02
N THR A 82 9.30 -8.10 3.70
CA THR A 82 8.98 -6.79 3.14
C THR A 82 9.95 -6.47 2.01
N GLY A 83 9.42 -6.26 0.80
CA GLY A 83 10.19 -5.84 -0.36
C GLY A 83 10.38 -4.32 -0.44
N ALA A 84 10.21 -3.76 -1.63
CA ALA A 84 10.37 -2.33 -1.90
C ALA A 84 9.03 -1.65 -2.26
N LEU A 85 8.87 -0.40 -1.85
CA LEU A 85 7.80 0.49 -2.29
C LEU A 85 8.37 1.49 -3.30
N ASN A 86 7.87 1.44 -4.54
CA ASN A 86 8.31 2.33 -5.61
C ASN A 86 7.16 3.22 -6.07
N VAL A 87 7.47 4.46 -6.47
CA VAL A 87 6.53 5.44 -7.00
C VAL A 87 6.92 5.77 -8.45
N TYR A 88 5.94 5.79 -9.34
CA TYR A 88 6.10 6.07 -10.76
C TYR A 88 5.12 7.17 -11.19
N LEU A 89 5.52 7.95 -12.21
CA LEU A 89 4.69 8.95 -12.90
C LEU A 89 4.60 8.59 -14.38
#